data_AF-A0A2N6K287-F1
#
_entry.id   AF-A0A2N6K287-F1
#
_cell.length_a   1.000
_cell.length_b   1.000
_cell.length_c   1.000
_cell.angle_alpha   90.00
_cell.angle_beta   90.00
_cell.angle_gamma   90.00
#
_symmetry.space_group_name_H-M   'P 1'
#
loop_
_entity.id
_entity.type
_entity.pdbx_description
1 polymer ?
#
loop_
_entity_poly.entity_id
_entity_poly.type
_entity_poly.pdbx_seq_one_letter_code
_entity_poly.pdbx_strand_id
1 'polypeptide(L)'
;MQIQTIKFRLVFTLQVQKQLDDLSSKDRKQYDKAFECFANNGPSYRSLRTHRYRCKDGDIWTSSASMAKRFYWRYSSSQSIEVINIDSH
;
A
#
# COMPACT_ATOMS: atom_id res chain seq x y z
N MET A 1 -22.49 3.78 15.19
CA MET A 1 -21.46 4.08 14.18
C MET A 1 -20.10 3.96 14.86
N GLN A 2 -19.34 2.92 14.57
CA GLN A 2 -17.98 2.76 15.11
C GLN A 2 -17.07 3.62 14.24
N ILE A 3 -16.54 4.72 14.79
CA ILE A 3 -15.57 5.57 14.10
C ILE A 3 -14.30 4.72 13.94
N GLN A 4 -14.03 4.23 12.74
CA GLN A 4 -12.76 3.55 12.46
C GLN A 4 -11.65 4.60 12.46
N THR A 5 -10.82 4.59 13.48
CA THR A 5 -9.63 5.45 13.54
C THR A 5 -8.61 4.95 12.52
N ILE A 6 -8.26 5.81 11.56
CA ILE A 6 -7.15 5.57 10.63
C ILE A 6 -5.87 5.38 11.46
N LYS A 7 -5.21 4.22 11.32
CA LYS A 7 -3.97 3.90 12.04
C LYS A 7 -2.73 4.42 11.34
N PHE A 8 -2.74 4.42 10.01
CA PHE A 8 -1.62 4.86 9.19
C PHE A 8 -2.09 5.85 8.13
N ARG A 9 -1.38 6.96 8.02
CA ARG A 9 -1.50 7.87 6.88
C ARG A 9 -0.71 7.30 5.71
N LEU A 10 -1.39 7.06 4.59
CA LEU A 10 -0.73 6.67 3.34
C LEU A 10 -0.39 7.92 2.52
N VAL A 11 0.84 7.99 2.03
CA VAL A 11 1.34 9.02 1.12
C VAL A 11 1.79 8.33 -0.16
N PHE A 12 1.32 8.81 -1.30
CA PHE A 12 1.68 8.26 -2.61
C PHE A 12 2.72 9.13 -3.27
N THR A 13 3.76 8.52 -3.82
CA THR A 13 4.68 9.25 -4.70
C THR A 13 3.97 9.70 -5.97
N LEU A 14 4.50 10.73 -6.64
CA LEU A 14 3.95 11.21 -7.93
C LEU A 14 3.92 10.09 -8.98
N GLN A 15 4.90 9.19 -8.97
CA GLN A 15 4.93 8.04 -9.86
C GLN A 15 3.76 7.09 -9.58
N VAL A 16 3.53 6.73 -8.32
CA VAL A 16 2.42 5.83 -7.94
C VAL A 16 1.08 6.44 -8.28
N GLN A 17 0.90 7.74 -8.04
CA GLN A 17 -0.34 8.41 -8.40
C GLN A 17 -0.62 8.30 -9.90
N LYS A 18 0.38 8.58 -10.75
CA LYS A 18 0.26 8.41 -12.21
C LYS A 18 -0.08 6.98 -12.59
N GLN A 19 0.65 5.99 -12.05
CA GLN A 19 0.37 4.57 -12.32
C GLN A 19 -1.06 4.19 -11.94
N LEU A 20 -1.55 4.67 -10.80
CA LEU A 20 -2.91 4.39 -10.35
C LEU A 20 -3.97 5.07 -11.23
N ASP A 21 -3.68 6.25 -11.77
CA ASP A 21 -4.59 7.01 -12.63
C ASP A 21 -4.68 6.38 -14.04
N ASP A 22 -3.62 5.71 -14.49
CA ASP A 22 -3.58 4.95 -15.75
C ASP A 22 -4.26 3.56 -15.67
N LEU A 23 -4.65 3.11 -14.48
CA LEU A 23 -5.30 1.81 -14.30
C LEU A 23 -6.74 1.78 -14.82
N SER A 24 -7.16 0.59 -15.24
CA SER A 24 -8.59 0.30 -15.41
C SER A 24 -9.35 0.52 -14.09
N SER A 25 -10.61 0.93 -14.17
CA SER A 25 -11.44 1.14 -12.97
C SER A 25 -11.55 -0.10 -12.08
N LYS A 26 -11.53 -1.30 -12.68
CA LYS A 26 -11.54 -2.58 -11.98
C LYS A 26 -10.26 -2.79 -11.16
N ASP A 27 -9.11 -2.48 -11.75
CA ASP A 27 -7.81 -2.65 -11.11
C ASP A 27 -7.57 -1.60 -10.04
N ARG A 28 -7.92 -0.34 -10.32
CA ARG A 28 -7.87 0.76 -9.35
C ARG A 28 -8.66 0.42 -8.08
N LYS A 29 -9.87 -0.13 -8.22
CA LYS A 29 -10.70 -0.54 -7.09
C LYS A 29 -10.07 -1.63 -6.22
N GLN A 30 -9.22 -2.50 -6.77
CA GLN A 30 -8.49 -3.49 -5.96
C GLN A 30 -7.44 -2.82 -5.08
N TYR A 31 -6.70 -1.85 -5.63
CA TYR A 31 -5.75 -1.05 -4.88
C TYR A 31 -6.42 -0.19 -3.82
N ASP A 32 -7.49 0.53 -4.16
CA ASP A 32 -8.18 1.39 -3.20
C ASP A 32 -8.66 0.62 -1.97
N LYS A 33 -9.23 -0.58 -2.17
CA LYS A 33 -9.62 -1.48 -1.07
C LYS A 33 -8.44 -1.93 -0.22
N ALA A 34 -7.31 -2.23 -0.85
CA ALA A 34 -6.11 -2.64 -0.16
C ALA A 34 -5.53 -1.48 0.66
N PHE A 35 -5.51 -0.27 0.11
CA PHE A 35 -5.06 0.94 0.79
C PHE A 35 -5.96 1.32 1.96
N GLU A 36 -7.28 1.24 1.81
CA GLU A 36 -8.23 1.43 2.91
C GLU A 36 -7.98 0.42 4.04
N CYS A 37 -7.89 -0.87 3.69
CA CYS A 37 -7.58 -1.92 4.64
C CYS A 37 -6.25 -1.67 5.34
N PHE A 38 -5.24 -1.24 4.59
CA PHE A 38 -3.90 -0.98 5.09
C PHE A 38 -3.85 0.24 6.02
N ALA A 39 -4.52 1.32 5.67
CA ALA A 39 -4.64 2.51 6.51
C ALA A 39 -5.33 2.21 7.85
N ASN A 40 -6.36 1.36 7.83
CA ASN A 40 -7.19 1.05 9.01
C ASN A 40 -6.59 -0.04 9.91
N ASN A 41 -5.88 -1.02 9.33
CA ASN A 41 -5.41 -2.18 10.07
C ASN A 41 -3.89 -2.23 10.24
N GLY A 42 -3.15 -1.58 9.36
CA GLY A 42 -1.70 -1.59 9.33
C GLY A 42 -1.08 -2.82 8.64
N PRO A 43 0.26 -2.86 8.55
CA PRO A 43 0.99 -3.81 7.70
C PRO A 43 0.98 -5.25 8.20
N SER A 44 0.68 -5.45 9.48
CA SER A 44 0.56 -6.79 10.07
C SER A 44 -0.79 -7.45 9.76
N TYR A 45 -1.70 -6.77 9.07
CA TYR A 45 -2.99 -7.35 8.71
C TYR A 45 -2.83 -8.49 7.70
N ARG A 46 -3.33 -9.69 8.07
CA ARG A 46 -3.00 -10.94 7.38
C ARG A 46 -3.37 -10.97 5.90
N SER A 47 -4.44 -10.30 5.47
CA SER A 47 -4.86 -10.31 4.06
C SER A 47 -3.87 -9.57 3.14
N LEU A 48 -3.09 -8.63 3.69
CA LEU A 48 -2.12 -7.84 2.95
C LEU A 48 -0.84 -8.62 2.64
N ARG A 49 -0.62 -9.80 3.24
CA ARG A 49 0.52 -10.69 2.97
C ARG A 49 1.84 -9.92 2.86
N THR A 50 2.12 -9.14 3.89
CA THR A 50 3.23 -8.20 3.89
C THR A 50 4.57 -8.93 3.97
N HIS A 51 5.51 -8.57 3.10
CA HIS A 51 6.88 -9.09 3.10
C HIS A 51 7.90 -7.93 3.14
N ARG A 52 9.08 -8.20 3.72
CA ARG A 52 10.19 -7.25 3.82
C ARG A 52 11.32 -7.65 2.90
N TYR A 53 11.82 -6.70 2.13
CA TYR A 53 13.09 -6.76 1.41
C TYR A 53 14.09 -5.85 2.13
N ARG A 54 15.21 -6.44 2.57
CA ARG A 54 16.32 -5.66 3.16
C ARG A 54 17.20 -5.17 2.02
N CYS A 55 17.27 -3.85 1.83
CA CYS A 55 18.21 -3.24 0.89
C CYS A 55 19.29 -2.48 1.66
N LYS A 56 20.44 -2.22 1.02
CA LYS A 56 21.54 -1.45 1.63
C LYS A 56 21.11 -0.03 2.02
N ASP A 57 20.20 0.56 1.26
CA ASP A 57 19.72 1.94 1.42
C ASP A 57 18.40 2.04 2.21
N GLY A 58 18.02 0.96 2.92
CA GLY A 58 16.81 0.91 3.75
C GLY A 58 15.91 -0.27 3.42
N ASP A 59 14.91 -0.50 4.27
CA ASP A 59 13.94 -1.58 4.04
C ASP A 59 12.84 -1.14 3.09
N ILE A 60 12.57 -2.00 2.11
CA ILE A 60 11.38 -1.91 1.26
C ILE A 60 10.43 -3.02 1.67
N TRP A 61 9.17 -2.70 1.79
CA TRP A 61 8.12 -3.67 2.07
C TRP A 61 7.23 -3.82 0.85
N THR A 62 6.60 -4.98 0.73
CA THR A 62 5.55 -5.24 -0.25
C THR A 62 4.32 -5.78 0.44
N SER A 63 3.15 -5.43 -0.09
CA SER A 63 1.86 -5.96 0.34
C SER A 63 0.98 -6.24 -0.89
N SER A 64 0.08 -7.20 -0.76
CA SER A 64 -0.87 -7.62 -1.79
C SER A 64 -2.09 -6.71 -1.83
N ALA A 65 -2.44 -6.23 -3.03
CA ALA A 65 -3.75 -5.65 -3.32
C ALA A 65 -4.75 -6.70 -3.86
N SER A 66 -4.22 -7.73 -4.53
CA SER A 66 -4.96 -8.95 -4.89
C SER A 66 -3.97 -10.11 -5.02
N MET A 67 -4.40 -11.26 -5.54
CA MET A 67 -3.49 -12.37 -5.82
C MET A 67 -2.44 -12.03 -6.88
N ALA A 68 -2.78 -11.15 -7.83
CA ALA A 68 -1.89 -10.77 -8.95
C ALA A 68 -1.24 -9.39 -8.77
N LYS A 69 -1.73 -8.56 -7.84
CA LYS A 69 -1.31 -7.16 -7.70
C LYS A 69 -0.64 -6.90 -6.37
N ARG A 70 0.47 -6.19 -6.43
CA ARG A 70 1.26 -5.79 -5.26
C ARG A 70 1.50 -4.29 -5.26
N PHE A 71 1.81 -3.77 -4.09
CA PHE A 71 2.34 -2.42 -3.91
C PHE A 71 3.54 -2.46 -2.97
N TYR A 72 4.45 -1.51 -3.15
CA TYR A 72 5.70 -1.41 -2.42
C TYR A 72 5.69 -0.14 -1.61
N TRP A 73 6.23 -0.22 -0.40
CA TRP A 73 6.15 0.88 0.55
C TRP A 73 7.30 0.86 1.56
N ARG A 74 7.47 1.98 2.24
CA ARG A 74 8.40 2.13 3.37
C ARG A 74 7.76 2.99 4.44
N TYR A 75 8.22 2.83 5.68
CA TYR A 75 7.84 3.76 6.74
C TYR A 75 8.53 5.11 6.50
N SER A 76 7.75 6.18 6.45
CA SER A 76 8.27 7.56 6.50
C SER A 76 8.26 8.11 7.92
N SER A 77 7.39 7.59 8.79
CA SER A 77 7.38 7.80 10.25
C SER A 77 6.61 6.67 10.95
N SER A 78 6.49 6.75 12.28
CA SER A 78 5.81 5.73 13.10
C SER A 78 4.36 5.43 12.68
N GLN A 79 3.66 6.40 12.08
CA GLN A 79 2.27 6.28 11.62
C GLN A 79 2.07 6.80 10.19
N SER A 80 3.16 6.96 9.43
CA SER A 80 3.09 7.37 8.02
C SER A 80 3.84 6.37 7.16
N ILE A 81 3.18 5.97 6.07
CA ILE A 81 3.68 5.01 5.12
C ILE A 81 3.70 5.67 3.74
N GLU A 82 4.85 5.61 3.10
CA GLU A 82 5.02 6.08 1.74
C GLU A 82 4.91 4.89 0.78
N VAL A 83 3.95 4.93 -0.14
CA VAL A 83 3.79 3.97 -1.22
C VAL A 83 4.63 4.44 -2.40
N ILE A 84 5.63 3.64 -2.75
CA ILE A 84 6.71 4.01 -3.68
C ILE A 84 6.55 3.36 -5.05
N ASN A 85 5.82 2.24 -5.17
CA ASN A 85 5.54 1.59 -6.46
C ASN A 85 4.29 0.70 -6.38
N ILE A 86 3.67 0.41 -7.53
CA ILE A 86 2.62 -0.60 -7.68
C ILE A 86 2.93 -1.52 -8.89
N ASP A 87 2.62 -2.81 -8.76
CA ASP A 87 2.75 -3.80 -9.85
C ASP A 87 1.42 -4.00 -10.56
N SER A 88 1.27 -3.39 -11.72
CA SER A 88 0.18 -3.65 -12.67
C SER A 88 0.66 -4.61 -13.77
N HIS A 89 0.72 -5.90 -13.47
CA HIS A 89 0.81 -6.93 -14.52
C HIS A 89 -0.55 -7.20 -15.14
#